data_AF-A0A9X1RLX8-F1
#
_entry.id   AF-A0A9X1RLX8-F1
#
_cell.length_a   1.000
_cell.length_b   1.000
_cell.length_c   1.000
_cell.angle_alpha   90.00
_cell.angle_beta   90.00
_cell.angle_gamma   90.00
#
_symmetry.space_group_name_H-M   'P 1'
#
loop_
_entity.id
_entity.type
_entity.pdbx_description
1 polymer ?
#
loop_
_entity_poly.entity_id
_entity_poly.type
_entity_poly.pdbx_seq_one_letter_code
_entity_poly.pdbx_strand_id
1 'polypeptide(L)'
;MPDNIQFADDAPLFAHSQQFQDIKNAAHEHLLTRIEELGAEFGRWSRQAINQFVDLEIDSFVRLRHIPINESEVRAIAGALTKELAGFGPIEDLLADPAVEDILINGYSDVYVSRHGILSKIPVRFSDNAHLLRIVRRILAPIGRRLDESNPMVDARLPDGGRINVVIEPLSLAGPIVSIRKFRKDPLRPDDLLGNGTFGVEIGALFEAAVQARCNILVSGGTSSGKTSLLNALAFHIPEIERVVTIEDTAELSLNHPHVVRLESRPGGFDGTGVVTIRDLLRNTLRMRPDRIIVGEVRGGEVLEMLQAMNTGHDGSMATVHASSPRECLYRLEMLAGFAGFQGTESSLRRQIANAVDFIVQIGRLSSGRRRILSVTEVTGLADNIIATQELYRYEPVMNADGEEIDCWESLGIHPHSPKLARFRQALAASSNFGFGGGRDGGFNV
;
A
#
# COMPACT_ATOMS: atom_id res chain seq x y z
N MET A 1 18.48 11.38 48.94
CA MET A 1 19.75 11.35 48.18
C MET A 1 20.04 9.88 47.89
N PRO A 2 19.90 9.46 46.63
CA PRO A 2 20.72 9.96 45.55
C PRO A 2 19.94 10.84 44.56
N ASP A 3 20.64 11.85 44.06
CA ASP A 3 20.19 12.80 43.04
C ASP A 3 19.99 12.07 41.71
N ASN A 4 18.72 11.91 41.33
CA ASN A 4 18.36 11.53 39.98
C ASN A 4 18.16 12.83 39.20
N ILE A 5 19.25 13.35 38.62
CA ILE A 5 19.18 14.46 37.67
C ILE A 5 18.48 13.92 36.42
N GLN A 6 17.18 14.19 36.32
CA GLN A 6 16.46 14.11 35.05
C GLN A 6 17.01 15.19 34.13
N PHE A 7 17.82 14.79 33.14
CA PHE A 7 18.03 15.62 31.96
C PHE A 7 16.69 15.71 31.23
N ALA A 8 15.99 16.83 31.41
CA ALA A 8 14.86 17.20 30.59
C ALA A 8 15.40 17.56 29.19
N ASP A 9 15.34 16.62 28.25
CA ASP A 9 15.65 16.80 26.83
C ASP A 9 14.47 17.46 26.07
N ASP A 10 13.84 18.47 26.66
CA ASP A 10 12.68 19.20 26.10
C ASP A 10 13.07 20.56 25.47
N ALA A 11 14.32 20.72 25.05
CA ALA A 11 14.68 21.83 24.15
C ALA A 11 14.34 21.40 22.71
N PRO A 12 13.45 22.10 21.98
CA PRO A 12 13.21 21.76 20.58
C PRO A 12 14.54 21.85 19.82
N LEU A 13 14.95 20.75 19.20
CA LEU A 13 16.10 20.70 18.28
C LEU A 13 16.04 21.95 17.39
N PHE A 14 17.16 22.67 17.25
CA PHE A 14 17.23 23.97 16.55
C PHE A 14 16.43 24.01 15.24
N ALA A 15 16.44 22.93 14.46
CA ALA A 15 15.69 22.76 13.20
C ALA A 15 14.15 22.95 13.32
N HIS A 16 13.57 22.78 14.51
CA HIS A 16 12.15 22.98 14.81
C HIS A 16 11.85 24.33 15.46
N SER A 17 12.86 25.14 15.75
CA SER A 17 12.70 26.44 16.39
C SER A 17 12.17 27.51 15.42
N GLN A 18 11.50 28.54 15.96
CA GLN A 18 11.11 29.72 15.17
C GLN A 18 12.35 30.47 14.64
N GLN A 19 13.42 30.52 15.44
CA GLN A 19 14.70 31.11 15.05
C GLN A 19 15.25 30.48 13.75
N PHE A 20 15.22 29.15 13.64
CA PHE A 20 15.63 28.46 12.42
C PHE A 20 14.78 28.87 11.21
N GLN A 21 13.45 28.95 11.36
CA GLN A 21 12.56 29.35 10.27
C GLN A 21 12.81 30.79 9.83
N ASP A 22 13.02 31.70 10.78
CA ASP A 22 13.27 33.12 10.49
C ASP A 22 14.60 33.29 9.74
N ILE A 23 15.66 32.64 10.21
CA ILE A 23 16.98 32.68 9.55
C ILE A 23 16.89 32.03 8.16
N LYS A 24 16.26 30.87 8.04
CA LYS A 24 16.09 30.15 6.76
C LYS A 24 15.35 31.01 5.75
N ASN A 25 14.24 31.64 6.13
CA ASN A 25 13.46 32.49 5.21
C ASN A 25 14.27 33.71 4.77
N ALA A 26 14.97 34.39 5.68
CA ALA A 26 15.80 35.54 5.35
C ALA A 26 16.99 35.17 4.44
N ALA A 27 17.57 33.99 4.68
CA ALA A 27 18.63 33.44 3.85
C ALA A 27 18.14 32.97 2.48
N HIS A 28 16.93 32.40 2.39
CA HIS A 28 16.31 32.02 1.13
C HIS A 28 16.06 33.23 0.23
N GLU A 29 15.51 34.33 0.77
CA GLU A 29 15.35 35.60 0.05
C GLU A 29 16.69 36.13 -0.47
N HIS A 30 17.73 36.08 0.36
CA HIS A 30 19.08 36.46 -0.05
C HIS A 30 19.59 35.60 -1.21
N LEU A 31 19.44 34.27 -1.13
CA LEU A 31 19.84 33.35 -2.20
C LEU A 31 19.08 33.62 -3.50
N LEU A 32 17.77 33.91 -3.44
CA LEU A 32 17.00 34.25 -4.64
C LEU A 32 17.58 35.47 -5.36
N THR A 33 17.92 36.54 -4.64
CA THR A 33 18.59 37.71 -5.23
C THR A 33 19.92 37.33 -5.89
N ARG A 34 20.74 36.50 -5.23
CA ARG A 34 22.02 36.04 -5.80
C ARG A 34 21.83 35.16 -7.04
N ILE A 35 20.81 34.32 -7.06
CA ILE A 35 20.46 33.47 -8.21
C ILE A 35 20.00 34.33 -9.40
N GLU A 36 19.21 35.38 -9.16
CA GLU A 36 18.79 36.32 -10.21
C GLU A 36 20.00 37.03 -10.85
N GLU A 37 21.00 37.42 -10.05
CA GLU A 37 22.24 37.99 -10.57
C GLU A 37 23.06 37.01 -11.43
N LEU A 38 23.05 35.71 -11.10
CA LEU A 38 23.71 34.65 -11.85
C LEU A 38 22.96 34.26 -13.15
N GLY A 39 21.65 34.53 -13.21
CA GLY A 39 20.82 34.34 -14.39
C GLY A 39 20.66 32.88 -14.85
N ALA A 40 20.61 32.68 -16.17
CA ALA A 40 20.25 31.40 -16.80
C ALA A 40 21.25 30.25 -16.54
N GLU A 41 22.45 30.53 -16.02
CA GLU A 41 23.45 29.51 -15.72
C GLU A 41 23.03 28.61 -14.56
N PHE A 42 22.31 29.14 -13.57
CA PHE A 42 21.90 28.41 -12.37
C PHE A 42 21.03 27.19 -12.69
N GLY A 43 20.14 27.31 -13.69
CA GLY A 43 19.23 26.22 -14.08
C GLY A 43 19.93 24.96 -14.63
N ARG A 44 21.23 25.04 -14.95
CA ARG A 44 22.05 23.90 -15.44
C ARG A 44 22.92 23.28 -14.36
N TRP A 45 22.93 23.84 -13.15
CA TRP A 45 23.83 23.39 -12.10
C TRP A 45 23.44 22.01 -11.58
N SER A 46 24.47 21.21 -11.26
CA SER A 46 24.28 19.95 -10.56
C SER A 46 23.89 20.22 -9.10
N ARG A 47 23.25 19.25 -8.46
CA ARG A 47 22.93 19.34 -7.03
C ARG A 47 24.18 19.60 -6.16
N GLN A 48 25.33 19.06 -6.55
CA GLN A 48 26.60 19.31 -5.87
C GLN A 48 27.06 20.76 -6.00
N ALA A 49 26.94 21.35 -7.21
CA ALA A 49 27.28 22.74 -7.44
C ALA A 49 26.33 23.70 -6.67
N ILE A 50 25.03 23.39 -6.65
CA ILE A 50 24.05 24.14 -5.85
C ILE A 50 24.41 24.07 -4.36
N ASN A 51 24.78 22.89 -3.85
CA ASN A 51 25.16 22.74 -2.45
C ASN A 51 26.40 23.60 -2.09
N GLN A 52 27.44 23.56 -2.93
CA GLN A 52 28.65 24.38 -2.72
C GLN A 52 28.33 25.88 -2.75
N PHE A 53 27.46 26.31 -3.65
CA PHE A 53 27.01 27.69 -3.72
C PHE A 53 26.23 28.12 -2.47
N VAL A 54 25.28 27.30 -2.03
CA VAL A 54 24.51 27.56 -0.81
C VAL A 54 25.43 27.64 0.40
N ASP A 55 26.37 26.69 0.55
CA ASP A 55 27.32 26.70 1.66
C ASP A 55 28.12 28.02 1.72
N LEU A 56 28.63 28.50 0.57
CA LEU A 56 29.40 29.74 0.47
C LEU A 56 28.55 30.99 0.79
N GLU A 57 27.35 31.10 0.21
CA GLU A 57 26.49 32.27 0.38
C GLU A 57 25.92 32.35 1.80
N ILE A 58 25.59 31.21 2.43
CA ILE A 58 25.08 31.18 3.81
C ILE A 58 26.17 31.56 4.81
N ASP A 59 27.36 31.04 4.63
CA ASP A 59 28.52 31.38 5.45
C ASP A 59 28.85 32.89 5.34
N SER A 60 28.72 33.47 4.14
CA SER A 60 28.80 34.93 3.93
C SER A 60 27.68 35.70 4.62
N PHE A 61 26.42 35.27 4.44
CA PHE A 61 25.22 35.90 4.99
C PHE A 61 25.24 35.96 6.53
N VAL A 62 25.60 34.85 7.17
CA VAL A 62 25.69 34.72 8.63
C VAL A 62 26.78 35.64 9.19
N ARG A 63 27.95 35.70 8.55
CA ARG A 63 29.04 36.59 8.96
C ARG A 63 28.68 38.06 8.81
N LEU A 64 28.16 38.46 7.64
CA LEU A 64 27.84 39.86 7.34
C LEU A 64 26.72 40.41 8.24
N ARG A 65 25.76 39.56 8.62
CA ARG A 65 24.63 39.95 9.49
C ARG A 65 24.86 39.66 10.97
N HIS A 66 26.03 39.16 11.36
CA HIS A 66 26.36 38.79 12.74
C HIS A 66 25.30 37.91 13.41
N ILE A 67 24.78 36.91 12.69
CA ILE A 67 23.73 36.01 13.21
C ILE A 67 24.35 35.04 14.24
N PRO A 68 23.84 34.97 15.48
CA PRO A 68 24.43 34.18 16.54
C PRO A 68 24.02 32.69 16.43
N ILE A 69 24.65 31.97 15.50
CA ILE A 69 24.47 30.52 15.31
C ILE A 69 25.83 29.82 15.19
N ASN A 70 25.89 28.56 15.60
CA ASN A 70 27.10 27.75 15.52
C ASN A 70 27.25 27.04 14.16
N GLU A 71 28.41 26.42 13.91
CA GLU A 71 28.70 25.78 12.63
C GLU A 71 27.75 24.62 12.28
N SER A 72 27.25 23.88 13.27
CA SER A 72 26.27 22.81 13.03
C SER A 72 24.90 23.36 12.62
N GLU A 73 24.50 24.49 13.17
CA GLU A 73 23.27 25.21 12.84
C GLU A 73 23.35 25.85 11.45
N VAL A 74 24.50 26.43 11.09
CA VAL A 74 24.79 26.91 9.73
C VAL A 74 24.63 25.78 8.71
N ARG A 75 25.25 24.62 8.97
CA ARG A 75 25.11 23.43 8.11
C ARG A 75 23.66 22.95 8.01
N ALA A 76 22.89 23.00 9.10
CA ALA A 76 21.49 22.62 9.08
C ALA A 76 20.65 23.55 8.18
N ILE A 77 20.89 24.86 8.25
CA ILE A 77 20.22 25.85 7.39
C ILE A 77 20.63 25.66 5.93
N ALA A 78 21.93 25.53 5.64
CA ALA A 78 22.43 25.29 4.29
C ALA A 78 21.84 24.01 3.69
N GLY A 79 21.80 22.92 4.45
CA GLY A 79 21.17 21.67 4.02
C GLY A 79 19.68 21.81 3.71
N ALA A 80 18.93 22.58 4.52
CA ALA A 80 17.52 22.86 4.26
C ALA A 80 17.30 23.70 2.98
N LEU A 81 18.14 24.71 2.76
CA LEU A 81 18.08 25.56 1.56
C LEU A 81 18.51 24.81 0.30
N THR A 82 19.51 23.94 0.38
CA THR A 82 19.86 23.04 -0.73
C THR A 82 18.69 22.13 -1.10
N LYS A 83 17.95 21.60 -0.12
CA LYS A 83 16.73 20.83 -0.38
C LYS A 83 15.64 21.68 -1.04
N GLU A 84 15.47 22.93 -0.64
CA GLU A 84 14.50 23.85 -1.26
C GLU A 84 14.86 24.19 -2.72
N LEU A 85 16.14 24.43 -3.00
CA LEU A 85 16.61 24.82 -4.34
C LEU A 85 16.73 23.62 -5.30
N ALA A 86 17.34 22.52 -4.86
CA ALA A 86 17.74 21.39 -5.70
C ALA A 86 16.96 20.08 -5.42
N GLY A 87 16.00 20.11 -4.50
CA GLY A 87 15.35 18.91 -3.98
C GLY A 87 13.84 19.05 -3.87
N PHE A 88 13.25 18.40 -2.86
CA PHE A 88 11.81 18.45 -2.59
C PHE A 88 11.48 19.27 -1.34
N GLY A 89 12.40 20.15 -0.93
CA GLY A 89 12.21 21.05 0.20
C GLY A 89 11.83 20.30 1.48
N PRO A 90 10.79 20.74 2.22
CA PRO A 90 10.44 20.16 3.51
C PRO A 90 10.00 18.69 3.48
N ILE A 91 9.59 18.15 2.33
CA ILE A 91 9.11 16.76 2.23
C ILE A 91 10.21 15.78 1.80
N GLU A 92 11.41 16.25 1.46
CA GLU A 92 12.47 15.39 0.98
C GLU A 92 12.88 14.32 2.00
N ASP A 93 13.00 14.69 3.27
CA ASP A 93 13.33 13.75 4.34
C ASP A 93 12.21 12.73 4.56
N LEU A 94 10.95 13.16 4.44
CA LEU A 94 9.78 12.26 4.54
C LEU A 94 9.73 11.25 3.38
N LEU A 95 10.08 11.71 2.18
CA LEU A 95 10.18 10.85 0.99
C LEU A 95 11.34 9.84 1.14
N ALA A 96 12.45 10.23 1.76
CA ALA A 96 13.58 9.35 2.02
C ALA A 96 13.34 8.33 3.16
N ASP A 97 12.51 8.67 4.15
CA ASP A 97 12.32 7.88 5.36
C ASP A 97 11.51 6.58 5.11
N PRO A 98 12.10 5.38 5.27
CA PRO A 98 11.44 4.12 4.95
C PRO A 98 10.24 3.79 5.86
N ALA A 99 10.11 4.42 7.02
CA ALA A 99 8.97 4.22 7.92
C ALA A 99 7.75 5.06 7.54
N VAL A 100 7.89 6.05 6.65
CA VAL A 100 6.78 6.83 6.11
C VAL A 100 6.06 6.04 5.01
N GLU A 101 4.76 5.85 5.17
CA GLU A 101 3.88 5.18 4.21
C GLU A 101 3.12 6.20 3.34
N ASP A 102 2.51 7.20 3.97
CA ASP A 102 1.70 8.24 3.33
C ASP A 102 2.11 9.64 3.83
N ILE A 103 2.05 10.64 2.95
CA ILE A 103 2.24 12.07 3.26
C ILE A 103 1.01 12.81 2.74
N LEU A 104 0.26 13.44 3.64
CA LEU A 104 -0.95 14.21 3.31
C LEU A 104 -0.73 15.68 3.67
N ILE A 105 -0.97 16.58 2.72
CA ILE A 105 -0.76 18.02 2.87
C ILE A 105 -2.07 18.72 2.53
N ASN A 106 -2.67 19.41 3.50
CA ASN A 106 -3.93 20.13 3.37
C ASN A 106 -3.65 21.65 3.43
N GLY A 107 -2.93 22.15 2.43
CA GLY A 107 -2.35 23.49 2.45
C GLY A 107 -0.97 23.55 3.12
N TYR A 108 -0.30 24.69 2.99
CA TYR A 108 1.12 24.86 3.30
C TYR A 108 1.52 24.62 4.78
N SER A 109 0.57 24.66 5.72
CA SER A 109 0.82 24.58 7.16
C SER A 109 0.21 23.34 7.84
N ASP A 110 -0.46 22.47 7.09
CA ASP A 110 -1.16 21.31 7.64
C ASP A 110 -0.68 20.01 6.97
N VAL A 111 0.30 19.36 7.60
CA VAL A 111 0.95 18.14 7.08
C VAL A 111 0.76 16.99 8.04
N TYR A 112 0.29 15.86 7.51
CA TYR A 112 0.15 14.58 8.21
C TYR A 112 1.00 13.52 7.55
N VAL A 113 1.48 12.59 8.35
CA VAL A 113 2.24 11.43 7.89
C VAL A 113 1.70 10.17 8.53
N SER A 114 1.56 9.12 7.72
CA SER A 114 1.25 7.77 8.19
C SER A 114 2.54 6.99 8.41
N ARG A 115 2.70 6.43 9.61
CA ARG A 115 3.78 5.48 9.97
C ARG A 115 3.15 4.26 10.60
N HIS A 116 3.49 3.07 10.11
CA HIS A 116 2.91 1.82 10.60
C HIS A 116 1.36 1.84 10.62
N GLY A 117 0.75 2.49 9.63
CA GLY A 117 -0.70 2.71 9.54
C GLY A 117 -1.31 3.77 10.47
N ILE A 118 -0.52 4.42 11.33
CA ILE A 118 -0.99 5.47 12.25
C ILE A 118 -0.73 6.84 11.64
N LEU A 119 -1.80 7.62 11.44
CA LEU A 119 -1.73 8.98 10.92
C LEU A 119 -1.45 9.96 12.06
N SER A 120 -0.45 10.83 11.89
CA SER A 120 -0.08 11.86 12.87
C SER A 120 0.26 13.18 12.18
N LYS A 121 -0.07 14.30 12.83
CA LYS A 121 0.31 15.63 12.36
C LYS A 121 1.79 15.88 12.70
N ILE A 122 2.55 16.43 11.76
CA ILE A 122 3.97 16.72 11.96
C ILE A 122 4.30 18.21 11.76
N PRO A 123 5.32 18.75 12.43
CA PRO A 123 5.69 20.16 12.35
C PRO A 123 6.54 20.47 11.11
N VAL A 124 6.09 20.05 9.93
CA VAL A 124 6.72 20.38 8.65
C VAL A 124 6.09 21.67 8.12
N ARG A 125 6.94 22.65 7.78
CA ARG A 125 6.49 23.98 7.35
C ARG A 125 6.94 24.30 5.94
N PHE A 126 5.97 24.46 5.04
CA PHE A 126 6.16 25.26 3.83
C PHE A 126 6.03 26.74 4.20
N SER A 127 6.60 27.64 3.38
CA SER A 127 6.51 29.09 3.62
C SER A 127 5.11 29.62 3.30
N ASP A 128 4.53 29.17 2.18
CA ASP A 128 3.21 29.54 1.69
C ASP A 128 2.70 28.50 0.65
N ASN A 129 1.49 28.70 0.14
CA ASN A 129 0.92 27.85 -0.90
C ASN A 129 1.70 27.91 -2.22
N ALA A 130 2.33 29.03 -2.55
CA ALA A 130 3.13 29.15 -3.77
C ALA A 130 4.38 28.27 -3.71
N HIS A 131 5.02 28.15 -2.55
CA HIS A 131 6.14 27.27 -2.29
C HIS A 131 5.74 25.80 -2.43
N LEU A 132 4.62 25.40 -1.81
CA LEU A 132 4.09 24.04 -1.97
C LEU A 132 3.86 23.72 -3.46
N LEU A 133 3.22 24.62 -4.22
CA LEU A 133 3.00 24.44 -5.66
C LEU A 133 4.30 24.33 -6.47
N ARG A 134 5.35 25.10 -6.13
CA ARG A 134 6.66 24.98 -6.80
C ARG A 134 7.25 23.59 -6.61
N ILE A 135 7.20 23.04 -5.39
CA ILE A 135 7.71 21.69 -5.09
C ILE A 135 6.89 20.64 -5.84
N VAL A 136 5.56 20.73 -5.78
CA VAL A 136 4.68 19.79 -6.48
C VAL A 136 4.92 19.81 -7.99
N ARG A 137 5.02 20.99 -8.61
CA ARG A 137 5.33 21.11 -10.05
C ARG A 137 6.69 20.51 -10.39
N ARG A 138 7.69 20.64 -9.50
CA ARG A 138 9.00 20.00 -9.66
C ARG A 138 8.92 18.47 -9.61
N ILE A 139 8.06 17.91 -8.76
CA ILE A 139 7.79 16.45 -8.70
C ILE A 139 7.10 15.98 -9.98
N LEU A 140 6.13 16.75 -10.50
CA LEU A 140 5.33 16.36 -11.67
C LEU A 140 6.07 16.56 -13.01
N ALA A 141 7.02 17.48 -13.09
CA ALA A 141 7.69 17.84 -14.34
C ALA A 141 8.39 16.65 -15.05
N PRO A 142 9.18 15.79 -14.38
CA PRO A 142 9.78 14.61 -15.01
C PRO A 142 8.75 13.57 -15.47
N ILE A 143 7.56 13.57 -14.87
CA ILE A 143 6.46 12.64 -15.19
C ILE A 143 5.68 13.12 -16.44
N GLY A 144 5.89 14.36 -16.87
CA GLY A 144 5.19 14.95 -18.01
C GLY A 144 3.73 15.33 -17.71
N ARG A 145 3.36 15.48 -16.42
CA ARG A 145 2.03 15.94 -16.01
C ARG A 145 2.06 17.44 -15.70
N ARG A 146 1.01 18.15 -16.08
CA ARG A 146 0.84 19.60 -15.85
C ARG A 146 -0.20 19.84 -14.77
N LEU A 147 0.06 20.82 -13.92
CA LEU A 147 -0.81 21.26 -12.84
C LEU A 147 -0.91 22.80 -12.88
N ASP A 148 -2.04 23.28 -13.39
CA ASP A 148 -2.37 24.69 -13.63
C ASP A 148 -3.88 24.93 -13.52
N GLU A 149 -4.34 26.16 -13.68
CA GLU A 149 -5.76 26.52 -13.55
C GLU A 149 -6.66 25.82 -14.59
N SER A 150 -6.12 25.44 -15.75
CA SER A 150 -6.85 24.66 -16.75
C SER A 150 -6.96 23.18 -16.36
N ASN A 151 -5.98 22.68 -15.59
CA ASN A 151 -5.88 21.31 -15.12
C ASN A 151 -5.63 21.29 -13.60
N PRO A 152 -6.65 21.64 -12.79
CA PRO A 152 -6.47 21.88 -11.35
C PRO A 152 -6.37 20.59 -10.52
N MET A 153 -6.36 19.41 -11.16
CA MET A 153 -6.15 18.13 -10.50
C MET A 153 -5.21 17.23 -11.30
N VAL A 154 -4.38 16.46 -10.61
CA VAL A 154 -3.45 15.51 -11.21
C VAL A 154 -3.38 14.24 -10.37
N ASP A 155 -3.40 13.09 -11.05
CA ASP A 155 -2.99 11.80 -10.49
C ASP A 155 -1.80 11.27 -11.30
N ALA A 156 -0.74 10.86 -10.60
CA ALA A 156 0.50 10.45 -11.26
C ALA A 156 1.27 9.39 -10.46
N ARG A 157 2.01 8.55 -11.20
CA ARG A 157 2.96 7.59 -10.65
C ARG A 157 4.34 8.23 -10.54
N LEU A 158 4.93 8.16 -9.35
CA LEU A 158 6.28 8.63 -9.06
C LEU A 158 7.33 7.63 -9.58
N PRO A 159 8.56 8.07 -9.91
CA PRO A 159 9.62 7.20 -10.41
C PRO A 159 10.03 6.07 -9.46
N ASP A 160 9.83 6.25 -8.15
CA ASP A 160 10.08 5.23 -7.13
C ASP A 160 8.95 4.18 -7.02
N GLY A 161 7.91 4.30 -7.85
CA GLY A 161 6.72 3.46 -7.86
C GLY A 161 5.56 4.01 -7.01
N GLY A 162 5.80 5.07 -6.23
CA GLY A 162 4.77 5.71 -5.42
C GLY A 162 3.70 6.40 -6.25
N ARG A 163 2.70 6.98 -5.58
CA ARG A 163 1.63 7.76 -6.22
C ARG A 163 1.55 9.13 -5.62
N ILE A 164 1.20 10.11 -6.43
CA ILE A 164 0.88 11.46 -6.01
C ILE A 164 -0.47 11.88 -6.61
N ASN A 165 -1.36 12.36 -5.75
CA ASN A 165 -2.59 13.03 -6.12
C ASN A 165 -2.51 14.49 -5.67
N VAL A 166 -2.90 15.41 -6.53
CA VAL A 166 -2.88 16.85 -6.24
C VAL A 166 -4.18 17.49 -6.70
N VAL A 167 -4.71 18.39 -5.89
CA VAL A 167 -5.84 19.26 -6.22
C VAL A 167 -5.51 20.70 -5.81
N ILE A 168 -5.73 21.65 -6.71
CA ILE A 168 -5.45 23.08 -6.49
C ILE A 168 -6.71 23.93 -6.72
N GLU A 169 -6.60 25.23 -6.48
CA GLU A 169 -7.65 26.22 -6.81
C GLU A 169 -8.01 26.15 -8.32
N PRO A 170 -9.30 26.30 -8.70
CA PRO A 170 -10.48 26.63 -7.88
C PRO A 170 -11.16 25.45 -7.16
N LEU A 171 -10.64 24.22 -7.30
CA LEU A 171 -11.29 23.04 -6.72
C LEU A 171 -11.04 22.90 -5.23
N SER A 172 -9.87 23.32 -4.76
CA SER A 172 -9.54 23.35 -3.35
C SER A 172 -9.56 24.78 -2.80
N LEU A 173 -10.51 25.07 -1.91
CA LEU A 173 -10.75 26.40 -1.35
C LEU A 173 -9.72 26.79 -0.27
N ALA A 174 -9.07 25.81 0.36
CA ALA A 174 -8.13 26.04 1.47
C ALA A 174 -6.65 26.07 1.02
N GLY A 175 -6.40 26.07 -0.30
CA GLY A 175 -5.06 25.94 -0.88
C GLY A 175 -4.78 24.56 -1.45
N PRO A 176 -3.55 24.28 -1.91
CA PRO A 176 -3.20 23.02 -2.56
C PRO A 176 -3.36 21.83 -1.60
N ILE A 177 -4.06 20.79 -2.05
CA ILE A 177 -4.15 19.50 -1.37
C ILE A 177 -3.25 18.51 -2.11
N VAL A 178 -2.38 17.81 -1.37
CA VAL A 178 -1.44 16.82 -1.91
C VAL A 178 -1.53 15.55 -1.09
N SER A 179 -1.67 14.41 -1.76
CA SER A 179 -1.59 13.09 -1.15
C SER A 179 -0.50 12.28 -1.85
N ILE A 180 0.54 11.89 -1.12
CA ILE A 180 1.62 11.03 -1.62
C ILE A 180 1.54 9.70 -0.89
N ARG A 181 1.42 8.61 -1.63
CA ARG A 181 1.52 7.24 -1.11
C ARG A 181 2.81 6.62 -1.63
N LYS A 182 3.73 6.30 -0.72
CA LYS A 182 5.04 5.77 -1.08
C LYS A 182 4.93 4.30 -1.47
N PHE A 183 5.77 3.89 -2.42
CA PHE A 183 5.89 2.48 -2.76
C PHE A 183 6.79 1.77 -1.75
N ARG A 184 6.26 0.70 -1.17
CA ARG A 184 7.03 -0.11 -0.23
C ARG A 184 8.02 -0.97 -1.00
N LYS A 185 9.32 -0.70 -0.84
CA LYS A 185 10.39 -1.42 -1.56
C LYS A 185 10.50 -2.90 -1.15
N ASP A 186 10.27 -3.21 0.13
CA ASP A 186 10.34 -4.59 0.64
C ASP A 186 8.94 -5.10 1.02
N PRO A 187 8.34 -5.98 0.21
CA PRO A 187 7.01 -6.53 0.48
C PRO A 187 7.05 -7.45 1.70
N LEU A 188 5.93 -7.50 2.45
CA LEU A 188 5.79 -8.45 3.56
C LEU A 188 5.86 -9.88 3.04
N ARG A 189 6.72 -10.70 3.64
CA ARG A 189 6.84 -12.13 3.40
C ARG A 189 5.81 -12.90 4.24
N PRO A 190 5.52 -14.16 3.90
CA PRO A 190 4.69 -15.03 4.73
C PRO A 190 5.12 -15.06 6.20
N ASP A 191 6.42 -15.19 6.47
CA ASP A 191 6.97 -15.22 7.83
C ASP A 191 6.76 -13.90 8.58
N ASP A 192 6.81 -12.76 7.88
CA ASP A 192 6.51 -11.46 8.49
C ASP A 192 5.04 -11.38 8.91
N LEU A 193 4.12 -11.88 8.09
CA LEU A 193 2.69 -11.90 8.41
C LEU A 193 2.40 -12.86 9.57
N LEU A 194 3.06 -14.01 9.62
CA LEU A 194 2.97 -14.94 10.74
C LEU A 194 3.52 -14.30 12.03
N GLY A 195 4.69 -13.68 11.98
CA GLY A 195 5.32 -12.99 13.11
C GLY A 195 4.54 -11.78 13.62
N ASN A 196 3.84 -11.07 12.72
CA ASN A 196 2.91 -9.99 13.08
C ASN A 196 1.57 -10.49 13.65
N GLY A 197 1.37 -11.81 13.69
CA GLY A 197 0.13 -12.45 14.11
C GLY A 197 -1.02 -12.18 13.14
N THR A 198 -0.78 -11.94 11.85
CA THR A 198 -1.87 -11.74 10.89
C THR A 198 -2.72 -13.01 10.71
N PHE A 199 -2.11 -14.18 10.84
CA PHE A 199 -2.76 -15.49 10.90
C PHE A 199 -1.91 -16.45 11.75
N GLY A 200 -2.52 -17.57 12.19
CA GLY A 200 -1.81 -18.64 12.89
C GLY A 200 -1.14 -19.66 11.95
N VAL A 201 -0.27 -20.50 12.51
CA VAL A 201 0.55 -21.49 11.75
C VAL A 201 -0.30 -22.41 10.87
N GLU A 202 -1.45 -22.89 11.38
CA GLU A 202 -2.35 -23.79 10.64
C GLU A 202 -2.94 -23.14 9.38
N ILE A 203 -3.32 -21.86 9.47
CA ILE A 203 -3.80 -21.08 8.33
C ILE A 203 -2.65 -20.85 7.34
N GLY A 204 -1.44 -20.58 7.83
CA GLY A 204 -0.24 -20.46 6.98
C GLY A 204 0.02 -21.73 6.16
N ALA A 205 -0.05 -22.91 6.80
CA ALA A 205 0.09 -24.20 6.12
C ALA A 205 -1.02 -24.43 5.08
N LEU A 206 -2.27 -24.05 5.37
CA LEU A 206 -3.35 -24.10 4.39
C LEU A 206 -3.09 -23.18 3.19
N PHE A 207 -2.61 -21.95 3.42
CA PHE A 207 -2.29 -20.99 2.37
C PHE A 207 -1.18 -21.51 1.44
N GLU A 208 -0.10 -22.04 2.01
CA GLU A 208 0.96 -22.67 1.22
C GLU A 208 0.42 -23.83 0.38
N ALA A 209 -0.34 -24.74 0.99
CA ALA A 209 -0.93 -25.88 0.31
C ALA A 209 -1.90 -25.45 -0.82
N ALA A 210 -2.75 -24.45 -0.56
CA ALA A 210 -3.71 -23.93 -1.54
C ALA A 210 -3.00 -23.30 -2.74
N VAL A 211 -1.95 -22.49 -2.50
CA VAL A 211 -1.17 -21.88 -3.59
C VAL A 211 -0.45 -22.96 -4.39
N GLN A 212 0.24 -23.91 -3.75
CA GLN A 212 0.94 -25.01 -4.44
C GLN A 212 -0.02 -25.95 -5.17
N ALA A 213 -1.25 -26.12 -4.68
CA ALA A 213 -2.31 -26.89 -5.33
C ALA A 213 -2.99 -26.17 -6.50
N ARG A 214 -2.61 -24.91 -6.78
CA ARG A 214 -3.25 -24.05 -7.78
C ARG A 214 -4.75 -23.82 -7.49
N CYS A 215 -5.10 -23.66 -6.22
CA CYS A 215 -6.41 -23.15 -5.84
C CYS A 215 -6.54 -21.68 -6.23
N ASN A 216 -7.68 -21.29 -6.80
CA ASN A 216 -8.00 -19.89 -7.10
C ASN A 216 -8.44 -19.19 -5.82
N ILE A 217 -7.75 -18.11 -5.44
CA ILE A 217 -7.94 -17.44 -4.14
C ILE A 217 -8.37 -15.99 -4.36
N LEU A 218 -9.49 -15.62 -3.73
CA LEU A 218 -9.92 -14.23 -3.61
C LEU A 218 -9.55 -13.70 -2.22
N VAL A 219 -8.76 -12.64 -2.18
CA VAL A 219 -8.49 -11.91 -0.94
C VAL A 219 -9.49 -10.77 -0.81
N SER A 220 -10.34 -10.83 0.22
CA SER A 220 -11.39 -9.84 0.46
C SER A 220 -11.17 -9.05 1.75
N GLY A 221 -11.67 -7.82 1.78
CA GLY A 221 -11.44 -6.88 2.88
C GLY A 221 -11.74 -5.43 2.54
N GLY A 222 -11.97 -4.61 3.58
CA GLY A 222 -12.17 -3.17 3.45
C GLY A 222 -10.93 -2.42 2.95
N THR A 223 -11.03 -1.09 2.83
CA THR A 223 -9.90 -0.22 2.49
C THR A 223 -8.82 -0.33 3.57
N SER A 224 -7.55 -0.36 3.15
CA SER A 224 -6.38 -0.42 4.05
C SER A 224 -6.31 -1.63 5.00
N SER A 225 -7.11 -2.67 4.75
CA SER A 225 -7.09 -3.95 5.49
C SER A 225 -5.83 -4.79 5.26
N GLY A 226 -5.09 -4.53 4.18
CA GLY A 226 -3.87 -5.28 3.81
C GLY A 226 -4.06 -6.33 2.71
N LYS A 227 -5.16 -6.28 1.94
CA LYS A 227 -5.44 -7.22 0.84
C LYS A 227 -4.24 -7.44 -0.10
N THR A 228 -3.69 -6.37 -0.65
CA THR A 228 -2.56 -6.43 -1.59
C THR A 228 -1.30 -7.01 -0.92
N SER A 229 -1.08 -6.71 0.36
CA SER A 229 0.05 -7.27 1.12
C SER A 229 -0.12 -8.77 1.36
N LEU A 230 -1.31 -9.22 1.74
CA LEU A 230 -1.61 -10.64 1.88
C LEU A 230 -1.51 -11.37 0.54
N LEU A 231 -2.06 -10.80 -0.53
CA LEU A 231 -1.96 -11.39 -1.86
C LEU A 231 -0.49 -11.54 -2.28
N ASN A 232 0.35 -10.53 -2.02
CA ASN A 232 1.77 -10.60 -2.31
C ASN A 232 2.44 -11.71 -1.49
N ALA A 233 2.14 -11.82 -0.19
CA ALA A 233 2.64 -12.91 0.66
C ALA A 233 2.22 -14.30 0.13
N LEU A 234 0.95 -14.49 -0.24
CA LEU A 234 0.47 -15.74 -0.84
C LEU A 234 1.25 -16.09 -2.13
N ALA A 235 1.56 -15.08 -2.94
CA ALA A 235 2.31 -15.25 -4.17
C ALA A 235 3.76 -15.74 -3.97
N PHE A 236 4.35 -15.65 -2.76
CA PHE A 236 5.66 -16.25 -2.47
C PHE A 236 5.65 -17.78 -2.53
N HIS A 237 4.49 -18.41 -2.35
CA HIS A 237 4.37 -19.88 -2.43
C HIS A 237 4.16 -20.39 -3.87
N ILE A 238 4.17 -19.49 -4.86
CA ILE A 238 4.09 -19.88 -6.28
C ILE A 238 5.42 -20.53 -6.69
N PRO A 239 5.40 -21.76 -7.27
CA PRO A 239 6.61 -22.41 -7.74
C PRO A 239 7.35 -21.59 -8.81
N GLU A 240 8.67 -21.45 -8.65
CA GLU A 240 9.54 -20.63 -9.52
C GLU A 240 9.50 -20.99 -11.03
N ILE A 241 9.07 -22.22 -11.35
CA ILE A 241 8.92 -22.71 -12.72
C ILE A 241 7.71 -22.11 -13.45
N GLU A 242 6.80 -21.47 -12.73
CA GLU A 242 5.53 -20.95 -13.27
C GLU A 242 5.69 -19.51 -13.78
N ARG A 243 5.06 -19.19 -14.90
CA ARG A 243 4.99 -17.81 -15.40
C ARG A 243 3.83 -17.08 -14.76
N VAL A 244 4.12 -15.99 -14.03
CA VAL A 244 3.09 -15.19 -13.33
C VAL A 244 2.89 -13.87 -14.06
N VAL A 245 1.64 -13.52 -14.35
CA VAL A 245 1.28 -12.20 -14.89
C VAL A 245 0.48 -11.44 -13.85
N THR A 246 0.98 -10.28 -13.40
CA THR A 246 0.24 -9.35 -12.55
C THR A 246 -0.43 -8.28 -13.40
N ILE A 247 -1.67 -7.91 -13.05
CA ILE A 247 -2.44 -6.87 -13.73
C ILE A 247 -3.02 -5.96 -12.68
N GLU A 248 -2.67 -4.68 -12.71
CA GLU A 248 -3.04 -3.72 -11.68
C GLU A 248 -3.45 -2.39 -12.31
N ASP A 249 -4.29 -1.61 -11.62
CA ASP A 249 -4.53 -0.24 -12.07
C ASP A 249 -3.27 0.61 -11.97
N THR A 250 -2.58 0.46 -10.85
CA THR A 250 -1.23 0.98 -10.65
C THR A 250 -0.45 -0.04 -9.84
N ALA A 251 0.74 -0.40 -10.35
CA ALA A 251 1.46 -1.57 -9.85
C ALA A 251 1.95 -1.40 -8.41
N GLU A 252 1.27 -2.07 -7.47
CA GLU A 252 1.61 -2.19 -6.05
C GLU A 252 2.28 -3.54 -5.74
N LEU A 253 1.98 -4.59 -6.52
CA LEU A 253 2.57 -5.90 -6.30
C LEU A 253 4.04 -5.90 -6.67
N SER A 254 4.86 -6.37 -5.73
CA SER A 254 6.29 -6.62 -5.89
C SER A 254 6.52 -8.09 -5.58
N LEU A 255 6.34 -8.96 -6.58
CA LEU A 255 6.52 -10.40 -6.39
C LEU A 255 8.00 -10.73 -6.48
N ASN A 256 8.54 -11.40 -5.46
CA ASN A 256 9.88 -11.97 -5.51
C ASN A 256 9.86 -13.31 -6.28
N HIS A 257 9.49 -13.27 -7.56
CA HIS A 257 9.33 -14.43 -8.42
C HIS A 257 10.18 -14.27 -9.69
N PRO A 258 11.00 -15.26 -10.09
CA PRO A 258 11.96 -15.10 -11.19
C PRO A 258 11.29 -14.86 -12.56
N HIS A 259 10.08 -15.39 -12.76
CA HIS A 259 9.36 -15.29 -14.03
C HIS A 259 8.03 -14.50 -13.90
N VAL A 260 8.13 -13.23 -13.53
CA VAL A 260 6.99 -12.32 -13.39
C VAL A 260 6.90 -11.33 -14.56
N VAL A 261 5.69 -11.16 -15.11
CA VAL A 261 5.36 -10.06 -16.02
C VAL A 261 4.38 -9.12 -15.33
N ARG A 262 4.71 -7.83 -15.29
CA ARG A 262 3.91 -6.82 -14.62
C ARG A 262 3.21 -5.95 -15.67
N LEU A 263 1.89 -5.96 -15.64
CA LEU A 263 1.03 -5.15 -16.50
C LEU A 263 0.29 -4.13 -15.65
N GLU A 264 0.21 -2.90 -16.16
CA GLU A 264 -0.46 -1.79 -15.51
C GLU A 264 -1.46 -1.17 -16.48
N SER A 265 -2.65 -0.86 -15.96
CA SER A 265 -3.64 -0.10 -16.72
C SER A 265 -3.07 1.26 -17.12
N ARG A 266 -3.51 1.79 -18.25
CA ARG A 266 -3.14 3.14 -18.67
C ARG A 266 -4.38 4.02 -18.59
N PRO A 267 -4.44 4.98 -17.65
CA PRO A 267 -5.43 6.04 -17.76
C PRO A 267 -5.17 6.80 -19.07
N GLY A 268 -6.22 7.06 -19.84
CA GLY A 268 -6.11 7.74 -21.13
C GLY A 268 -5.48 9.13 -21.03
N GLY A 269 -5.16 9.70 -22.19
CA GLY A 269 -4.84 11.11 -22.32
C GLY A 269 -6.02 12.00 -21.91
N PHE A 270 -5.78 13.31 -21.82
CA PHE A 270 -6.81 14.30 -21.48
C PHE A 270 -7.98 14.32 -22.49
N ASP A 271 -7.70 13.91 -23.73
CA ASP A 271 -8.68 13.75 -24.81
C ASP A 271 -9.41 12.38 -24.76
N GLY A 272 -9.17 11.58 -23.71
CA GLY A 272 -9.72 10.23 -23.55
C GLY A 272 -9.06 9.19 -24.44
N THR A 273 -8.04 9.54 -25.24
CA THR A 273 -7.39 8.58 -26.14
C THR A 273 -6.41 7.69 -25.39
N GLY A 274 -6.21 6.47 -25.90
CA GLY A 274 -5.20 5.58 -25.38
C GLY A 274 -5.49 4.97 -24.00
N VAL A 275 -6.74 5.00 -23.52
CA VAL A 275 -7.13 4.22 -22.33
C VAL A 275 -6.82 2.73 -22.58
N VAL A 276 -6.19 2.08 -21.60
CA VAL A 276 -6.01 0.62 -21.57
C VAL A 276 -6.50 0.13 -20.22
N THR A 277 -7.62 -0.58 -20.19
CA THR A 277 -8.25 -1.03 -18.95
C THR A 277 -7.64 -2.34 -18.44
N ILE A 278 -7.87 -2.69 -17.17
CA ILE A 278 -7.54 -4.03 -16.64
C ILE A 278 -8.19 -5.11 -17.49
N ARG A 279 -9.44 -4.91 -17.93
CA ARG A 279 -10.15 -5.86 -18.80
C ARG A 279 -9.41 -6.11 -20.11
N ASP A 280 -8.88 -5.06 -20.74
CA ASP A 280 -8.10 -5.17 -21.98
C ASP A 280 -6.79 -5.94 -21.75
N LEU A 281 -6.09 -5.64 -20.66
CA LEU A 281 -4.87 -6.34 -20.27
C LEU A 281 -5.11 -7.81 -19.97
N LEU A 282 -6.23 -8.13 -19.30
CA LEU A 282 -6.60 -9.49 -18.93
C LEU A 282 -6.90 -10.33 -20.18
N ARG A 283 -7.63 -9.77 -21.16
CA ARG A 283 -7.83 -10.40 -22.48
C ARG A 283 -6.52 -10.64 -23.23
N ASN A 284 -5.61 -9.67 -23.20
CA ASN A 284 -4.31 -9.81 -23.84
C ASN A 284 -3.45 -10.88 -23.14
N THR A 285 -3.54 -10.96 -21.81
CA THR A 285 -2.79 -11.89 -20.97
C THR A 285 -3.05 -13.34 -21.32
N LEU A 286 -4.26 -13.70 -21.74
CA LEU A 286 -4.59 -15.05 -22.20
C LEU A 286 -3.77 -15.50 -23.42
N ARG A 287 -3.12 -14.58 -24.15
CA ARG A 287 -2.21 -14.87 -25.27
C ARG A 287 -0.73 -14.92 -24.86
N MET A 288 -0.42 -14.63 -23.60
CA MET A 288 0.94 -14.52 -23.07
C MET A 288 1.44 -15.82 -22.44
N ARG A 289 0.66 -16.92 -22.56
CA ARG A 289 0.89 -18.23 -21.94
C ARG A 289 1.24 -18.12 -20.44
N PRO A 290 0.39 -17.47 -19.61
CA PRO A 290 0.61 -17.45 -18.17
C PRO A 290 0.29 -18.81 -17.56
N ASP A 291 1.03 -19.20 -16.53
CA ASP A 291 0.62 -20.28 -15.63
C ASP A 291 -0.36 -19.73 -14.59
N ARG A 292 -0.14 -18.48 -14.12
CA ARG A 292 -1.02 -17.79 -13.17
C ARG A 292 -1.28 -16.36 -13.58
N ILE A 293 -2.49 -15.90 -13.26
CA ILE A 293 -2.89 -14.51 -13.41
C ILE A 293 -3.25 -13.95 -12.05
N ILE A 294 -2.66 -12.80 -11.71
CA ILE A 294 -2.91 -12.10 -10.46
C ILE A 294 -3.51 -10.74 -10.79
N VAL A 295 -4.74 -10.50 -10.36
CA VAL A 295 -5.41 -9.21 -10.55
C VAL A 295 -5.34 -8.42 -9.25
N GLY A 296 -4.69 -7.26 -9.28
CA GLY A 296 -4.44 -6.44 -8.09
C GLY A 296 -5.72 -6.10 -7.33
N GLU A 297 -6.76 -5.64 -8.03
CA GLU A 297 -8.10 -5.42 -7.47
C GLU A 297 -9.15 -5.52 -8.57
N VAL A 298 -10.27 -6.18 -8.27
CA VAL A 298 -11.42 -6.30 -9.18
C VAL A 298 -12.50 -5.34 -8.72
N ARG A 299 -12.81 -4.37 -9.57
CA ARG A 299 -13.75 -3.26 -9.34
C ARG A 299 -14.78 -3.06 -10.44
N GLY A 300 -14.64 -3.74 -11.57
CA GLY A 300 -15.44 -3.49 -12.77
C GLY A 300 -15.52 -4.66 -13.74
N GLY A 301 -15.55 -4.33 -15.03
CA GLY A 301 -15.85 -5.25 -16.12
C GLY A 301 -14.83 -6.38 -16.32
N GLU A 302 -13.63 -6.25 -15.78
CA GLU A 302 -12.60 -7.28 -15.76
C GLU A 302 -13.03 -8.56 -15.01
N VAL A 303 -14.05 -8.49 -14.15
CA VAL A 303 -14.57 -9.64 -13.40
C VAL A 303 -14.94 -10.81 -14.32
N LEU A 304 -15.51 -10.53 -15.51
CA LEU A 304 -15.92 -11.58 -16.46
C LEU A 304 -14.71 -12.30 -17.05
N GLU A 305 -13.68 -11.55 -17.42
CA GLU A 305 -12.45 -12.11 -18.00
C GLU A 305 -11.64 -12.84 -16.91
N MET A 306 -11.71 -12.38 -15.66
CA MET A 306 -11.08 -13.06 -14.52
C MET A 306 -11.76 -14.40 -14.25
N LEU A 307 -13.09 -14.41 -14.13
CA LEU A 307 -13.86 -15.64 -13.93
C LEU A 307 -13.66 -16.61 -15.12
N GLN A 308 -13.56 -16.09 -16.34
CA GLN A 308 -13.21 -16.91 -17.50
C GLN A 308 -11.82 -17.51 -17.35
N ALA A 309 -10.79 -16.72 -17.07
CA ALA A 309 -9.43 -17.20 -16.90
C ALA A 309 -9.30 -18.29 -15.83
N MET A 310 -9.93 -18.08 -14.67
CA MET A 310 -9.98 -19.02 -13.55
C MET A 310 -10.68 -20.34 -13.92
N ASN A 311 -11.68 -20.31 -14.81
CA ASN A 311 -12.36 -21.51 -15.30
C ASN A 311 -11.61 -22.16 -16.48
N THR A 312 -10.79 -21.43 -17.23
CA THR A 312 -10.19 -21.90 -18.49
C THR A 312 -8.66 -21.96 -18.41
N GLY A 313 -8.14 -22.94 -17.65
CA GLY A 313 -6.74 -23.36 -17.76
C GLY A 313 -5.70 -22.46 -17.10
N HIS A 314 -6.12 -21.43 -16.34
CA HIS A 314 -5.24 -20.57 -15.54
C HIS A 314 -5.52 -20.74 -14.05
N ASP A 315 -5.49 -22.00 -13.59
CA ASP A 315 -5.64 -22.35 -12.18
C ASP A 315 -4.57 -21.70 -11.31
N GLY A 316 -4.89 -21.46 -10.05
CA GLY A 316 -3.98 -20.81 -9.09
C GLY A 316 -3.96 -19.30 -9.25
N SER A 317 -4.93 -18.73 -9.98
CA SER A 317 -5.11 -17.30 -10.13
C SER A 317 -5.59 -16.67 -8.83
N MET A 318 -5.18 -15.43 -8.58
CA MET A 318 -5.53 -14.71 -7.36
C MET A 318 -6.02 -13.31 -7.68
N ALA A 319 -6.94 -12.80 -6.87
CA ALA A 319 -7.37 -11.42 -7.00
C ALA A 319 -7.76 -10.82 -5.66
N THR A 320 -7.73 -9.49 -5.55
CA THR A 320 -8.37 -8.81 -4.42
C THR A 320 -9.73 -8.25 -4.79
N VAL A 321 -10.65 -8.26 -3.82
CA VAL A 321 -12.01 -7.72 -3.97
C VAL A 321 -12.37 -6.94 -2.72
N HIS A 322 -12.83 -5.70 -2.85
CA HIS A 322 -13.35 -4.96 -1.71
C HIS A 322 -14.69 -5.52 -1.25
N ALA A 323 -14.74 -6.15 -0.07
CA ALA A 323 -15.99 -6.54 0.59
C ALA A 323 -15.77 -6.70 2.10
N SER A 324 -16.85 -6.64 2.87
CA SER A 324 -16.83 -6.72 4.35
C SER A 324 -17.00 -8.15 4.86
N SER A 325 -17.36 -9.10 3.99
CA SER A 325 -17.49 -10.52 4.32
C SER A 325 -17.32 -11.40 3.07
N PRO A 326 -17.03 -12.71 3.23
CA PRO A 326 -16.99 -13.65 2.12
C PRO A 326 -18.31 -13.72 1.32
N ARG A 327 -19.45 -13.62 2.01
CA ARG A 327 -20.77 -13.59 1.36
C ARG A 327 -20.97 -12.33 0.52
N GLU A 328 -20.58 -11.17 1.04
CA GLU A 328 -20.61 -9.92 0.29
C GLU A 328 -19.63 -9.95 -0.89
N CYS A 329 -18.47 -10.59 -0.75
CA CYS A 329 -17.53 -10.79 -1.84
C CYS A 329 -18.19 -11.52 -3.03
N LEU A 330 -18.90 -12.63 -2.78
CA LEU A 330 -19.65 -13.35 -3.81
C LEU A 330 -20.74 -12.49 -4.46
N TYR A 331 -21.55 -11.81 -3.64
CA TYR A 331 -22.59 -10.89 -4.13
C TYR A 331 -22.00 -9.78 -5.01
N ARG A 332 -20.83 -9.24 -4.63
CA ARG A 332 -20.14 -8.22 -5.39
C ARG A 332 -19.67 -8.73 -6.75
N LEU A 333 -19.19 -9.97 -6.85
CA LEU A 333 -18.85 -10.57 -8.14
C LEU A 333 -20.09 -10.67 -9.05
N GLU A 334 -21.24 -11.09 -8.50
CA GLU A 334 -22.50 -11.15 -9.24
C GLU A 334 -22.90 -9.77 -9.77
N MET A 335 -22.88 -8.75 -8.90
CA MET A 335 -23.17 -7.35 -9.25
C MET A 335 -22.24 -6.81 -10.34
N LEU A 336 -20.92 -6.97 -10.17
CA LEU A 336 -19.93 -6.50 -11.14
C LEU A 336 -20.11 -7.18 -12.49
N ALA A 337 -20.39 -8.48 -12.51
CA ALA A 337 -20.64 -9.22 -13.73
C ALA A 337 -21.93 -8.75 -14.44
N GLY A 338 -22.97 -8.42 -13.66
CA GLY A 338 -24.19 -7.78 -14.17
C GLY A 338 -23.89 -6.45 -14.88
N PHE A 339 -23.15 -5.55 -14.21
CA PHE A 339 -22.74 -4.26 -14.81
C PHE A 339 -21.79 -4.42 -16.00
N ALA A 340 -20.99 -5.48 -16.02
CA ALA A 340 -20.10 -5.81 -17.12
C ALA A 340 -20.83 -6.33 -18.38
N GLY A 341 -22.15 -6.49 -18.30
CA GLY A 341 -23.01 -6.91 -19.41
C GLY A 341 -23.08 -8.43 -19.59
N PHE A 342 -22.99 -9.22 -18.51
CA PHE A 342 -23.20 -10.66 -18.59
C PHE A 342 -24.56 -11.01 -19.23
N GLN A 343 -24.55 -11.85 -20.27
CA GLN A 343 -25.74 -12.16 -21.08
C GLN A 343 -26.42 -13.49 -20.69
N GLY A 344 -25.91 -14.20 -19.69
CA GLY A 344 -26.49 -15.46 -19.21
C GLY A 344 -27.52 -15.29 -18.10
N THR A 345 -28.06 -16.41 -17.62
CA THR A 345 -28.93 -16.41 -16.43
C THR A 345 -28.14 -16.24 -15.14
N GLU A 346 -28.78 -15.73 -14.09
CA GLU A 346 -28.20 -15.61 -12.74
C GLU A 346 -27.65 -16.96 -12.24
N SER A 347 -28.36 -18.06 -12.51
CA SER A 347 -27.90 -19.41 -12.16
C SER A 347 -26.62 -19.81 -12.89
N SER A 348 -26.49 -19.43 -14.17
CA SER A 348 -25.26 -19.67 -14.95
C SER A 348 -24.09 -18.87 -14.38
N LEU A 349 -24.31 -17.60 -14.02
CA LEU A 349 -23.31 -16.75 -13.40
C LEU A 349 -22.83 -17.31 -12.06
N ARG A 350 -23.76 -17.69 -11.18
CA ARG A 350 -23.41 -18.29 -9.88
C ARG A 350 -22.63 -19.58 -10.04
N ARG A 351 -22.98 -20.42 -11.01
CA ARG A 351 -22.21 -21.62 -11.34
C ARG A 351 -20.81 -21.27 -11.83
N GLN A 352 -20.67 -20.24 -12.67
CA GLN A 352 -19.37 -19.78 -13.14
C GLN A 352 -18.48 -19.26 -12.00
N ILE A 353 -19.05 -18.53 -11.05
CA ILE A 353 -18.36 -18.06 -9.83
C ILE A 353 -17.96 -19.25 -8.96
N ALA A 354 -18.91 -20.16 -8.67
CA ALA A 354 -18.68 -21.32 -7.81
C ALA A 354 -17.61 -22.28 -8.35
N ASN A 355 -17.49 -22.40 -9.68
CA ASN A 355 -16.44 -23.20 -10.31
C ASN A 355 -15.09 -22.47 -10.40
N ALA A 356 -15.11 -21.13 -10.48
CA ALA A 356 -13.90 -20.32 -10.62
C ALA A 356 -13.13 -20.16 -9.31
N VAL A 357 -13.84 -20.01 -8.19
CA VAL A 357 -13.25 -19.62 -6.90
C VAL A 357 -13.13 -20.85 -6.01
N ASP A 358 -11.94 -21.14 -5.49
CA ASP A 358 -11.74 -22.21 -4.50
C ASP A 358 -11.85 -21.63 -3.07
N PHE A 359 -11.17 -20.50 -2.81
CA PHE A 359 -11.13 -19.88 -1.48
C PHE A 359 -11.41 -18.38 -1.51
N ILE A 360 -12.06 -17.90 -0.45
CA ILE A 360 -12.18 -16.49 -0.10
C ILE A 360 -11.50 -16.30 1.26
N VAL A 361 -10.50 -15.43 1.30
CA VAL A 361 -9.74 -15.10 2.51
C VAL A 361 -10.10 -13.68 2.92
N GLN A 362 -10.83 -13.54 4.03
CA GLN A 362 -11.25 -12.25 4.56
C GLN A 362 -10.15 -11.68 5.47
N ILE A 363 -9.60 -10.52 5.14
CA ILE A 363 -8.67 -9.77 5.99
C ILE A 363 -9.31 -8.47 6.49
N GLY A 364 -9.08 -8.15 7.77
CA GLY A 364 -9.60 -6.96 8.43
C GLY A 364 -8.52 -6.17 9.15
N ARG A 365 -8.76 -4.87 9.33
CA ARG A 365 -7.99 -4.01 10.22
C ARG A 365 -8.80 -3.79 11.50
N LEU A 366 -8.27 -4.23 12.63
CA LEU A 366 -8.88 -4.05 13.95
C LEU A 366 -8.77 -2.60 14.41
N SER A 367 -9.53 -2.23 15.45
CA SER A 367 -9.46 -0.90 16.09
C SER A 367 -8.06 -0.57 16.61
N SER A 368 -7.30 -1.58 17.03
CA SER A 368 -5.88 -1.48 17.42
C SER A 368 -4.93 -1.16 16.26
N GLY A 369 -5.42 -1.12 15.02
CA GLY A 369 -4.64 -0.94 13.80
C GLY A 369 -4.00 -2.22 13.27
N ARG A 370 -4.02 -3.32 14.04
CA ARG A 370 -3.52 -4.63 13.64
C ARG A 370 -4.34 -5.21 12.48
N ARG A 371 -3.68 -5.93 11.58
CA ARG A 371 -4.32 -6.61 10.44
C ARG A 371 -4.39 -8.11 10.73
N ARG A 372 -5.59 -8.69 10.63
CA ARG A 372 -5.88 -10.10 10.96
C ARG A 372 -6.73 -10.74 9.86
N ILE A 373 -6.48 -12.01 9.56
CA ILE A 373 -7.43 -12.84 8.82
C ILE A 373 -8.65 -13.00 9.70
N LEU A 374 -9.81 -12.56 9.23
CA LEU A 374 -11.08 -12.68 9.95
C LEU A 374 -11.77 -14.01 9.66
N SER A 375 -11.64 -14.50 8.42
CA SER A 375 -12.15 -15.81 8.05
C SER A 375 -11.43 -16.38 6.83
N VAL A 376 -11.42 -17.71 6.75
CA VAL A 376 -11.01 -18.47 5.57
C VAL A 376 -12.19 -19.34 5.15
N THR A 377 -12.76 -19.06 3.98
CA THR A 377 -13.96 -19.71 3.46
C THR A 377 -13.66 -20.45 2.18
N GLU A 378 -14.04 -21.72 2.11
CA GLU A 378 -14.01 -22.52 0.89
C GLU A 378 -15.33 -22.40 0.15
N VAL A 379 -15.28 -22.29 -1.18
CA VAL A 379 -16.45 -22.38 -2.04
C VAL A 379 -16.62 -23.83 -2.48
N THR A 380 -17.74 -24.46 -2.13
CA THR A 380 -17.96 -25.91 -2.32
C THR A 380 -18.81 -26.25 -3.53
N GLY A 381 -19.40 -25.25 -4.19
CA GLY A 381 -20.20 -25.42 -5.39
C GLY A 381 -21.49 -24.61 -5.37
N LEU A 382 -22.55 -25.17 -5.96
CA LEU A 382 -23.87 -24.54 -6.07
C LEU A 382 -24.94 -25.49 -5.53
N ALA A 383 -25.74 -25.04 -4.56
CA ALA A 383 -26.89 -25.75 -4.01
C ALA A 383 -28.11 -24.83 -4.01
N ASP A 384 -29.26 -25.31 -4.52
CA ASP A 384 -30.52 -24.53 -4.59
C ASP A 384 -30.36 -23.12 -5.16
N ASN A 385 -29.53 -22.99 -6.21
CA ASN A 385 -29.20 -21.72 -6.87
C ASN A 385 -28.49 -20.69 -5.96
N ILE A 386 -27.89 -21.14 -4.87
CA ILE A 386 -27.05 -20.37 -3.95
C ILE A 386 -25.64 -20.95 -4.01
N ILE A 387 -24.63 -20.08 -4.04
CA ILE A 387 -23.23 -20.51 -3.97
C ILE A 387 -22.98 -21.08 -2.58
N ALA A 388 -22.70 -22.38 -2.51
CA ALA A 388 -22.44 -23.09 -1.28
C ALA A 388 -21.00 -22.80 -0.82
N THR A 389 -20.85 -22.56 0.48
CA THR A 389 -19.56 -22.24 1.10
C THR A 389 -19.44 -22.94 2.44
N GLN A 390 -18.21 -23.20 2.89
CA GLN A 390 -17.91 -23.65 4.24
C GLN A 390 -16.78 -22.82 4.82
N GLU A 391 -16.98 -22.30 6.04
CA GLU A 391 -15.95 -21.56 6.76
C GLU A 391 -15.04 -22.57 7.46
N LEU A 392 -13.73 -22.46 7.23
CA LEU A 392 -12.73 -23.38 7.80
C LEU A 392 -12.13 -22.82 9.08
N TYR A 393 -11.84 -21.52 9.07
CA TYR A 393 -11.27 -20.78 10.19
C TYR A 393 -12.02 -19.48 10.37
N ARG A 394 -12.26 -19.11 11.63
CA ARG A 394 -12.81 -17.82 12.03
C ARG A 394 -11.96 -17.18 13.12
N TYR A 395 -11.73 -15.88 13.00
CA TYR A 395 -11.10 -15.10 14.07
C TYR A 395 -12.10 -14.82 15.19
N GLU A 396 -11.79 -15.33 16.38
CA GLU A 396 -12.54 -15.08 17.61
C GLU A 396 -11.54 -14.77 18.73
N PRO A 397 -11.29 -13.50 19.07
CA PRO A 397 -10.29 -13.15 20.08
C PRO A 397 -10.74 -13.64 21.47
N VAL A 398 -9.77 -14.08 22.27
CA VAL A 398 -10.01 -14.56 23.64
C VAL A 398 -9.29 -13.67 24.64
N MET A 399 -9.90 -13.45 25.80
CA MET A 399 -9.25 -12.71 26.89
C MET A 399 -8.40 -13.66 27.72
N ASN A 400 -7.15 -13.29 27.99
CA ASN A 400 -6.30 -14.02 28.93
C ASN A 400 -6.65 -13.69 30.39
N ALA A 401 -5.98 -14.37 31.32
CA ALA A 401 -6.20 -14.17 32.76
C ALA A 401 -5.88 -12.74 33.24
N ASP A 402 -5.02 -12.03 32.52
CA ASP A 402 -4.61 -10.65 32.80
C ASP A 402 -5.52 -9.59 32.13
N GLY A 403 -6.55 -10.04 31.39
CA GLY A 403 -7.49 -9.17 30.69
C GLY A 403 -7.00 -8.64 29.34
N GLU A 404 -5.91 -9.19 28.80
CA GLU A 404 -5.40 -8.87 27.47
C GLU A 404 -6.06 -9.74 26.40
N GLU A 405 -6.35 -9.11 25.25
CA GLU A 405 -6.93 -9.77 24.08
C GLU A 405 -5.86 -10.55 23.32
N ILE A 406 -6.03 -11.87 23.24
CA ILE A 406 -5.20 -12.79 22.48
C ILE A 406 -5.91 -13.16 21.18
N ASP A 407 -5.18 -13.03 20.07
CA ASP A 407 -5.63 -13.46 18.75
C ASP A 407 -5.85 -14.99 18.74
N CYS A 408 -7.06 -15.43 18.41
CA CYS A 408 -7.37 -16.85 18.24
C CYS A 408 -8.16 -17.07 16.94
N TRP A 409 -7.84 -18.17 16.25
CA TRP A 409 -8.57 -18.64 15.08
C TRP A 409 -9.17 -20.00 15.38
N GLU A 410 -10.48 -20.05 15.56
CA GLU A 410 -11.18 -21.30 15.78
C GLU A 410 -11.27 -22.08 14.46
N SER A 411 -10.78 -23.31 14.46
CA SER A 411 -11.07 -24.26 13.39
C SER A 411 -12.48 -24.80 13.59
N LEU A 412 -13.33 -24.70 12.57
CA LEU A 412 -14.71 -25.20 12.65
C LEU A 412 -14.81 -26.73 12.49
N GLY A 413 -13.70 -27.45 12.57
CA GLY A 413 -13.63 -28.92 12.50
C GLY A 413 -13.91 -29.49 11.10
N ILE A 414 -13.92 -28.64 10.08
CA ILE A 414 -14.18 -29.01 8.69
C ILE A 414 -12.86 -28.98 7.91
N HIS A 415 -12.58 -30.05 7.17
CA HIS A 415 -11.41 -30.10 6.29
C HIS A 415 -11.77 -29.59 4.88
N PRO A 416 -10.81 -29.00 4.14
CA PRO A 416 -11.05 -28.57 2.77
C PRO A 416 -11.50 -29.72 1.85
N HIS A 417 -12.57 -29.51 1.09
CA HIS A 417 -13.13 -30.50 0.16
C HIS A 417 -12.48 -30.46 -1.22
N SER A 418 -11.86 -29.34 -1.59
CA SER A 418 -11.30 -29.09 -2.93
C SER A 418 -10.44 -30.26 -3.40
N PRO A 419 -10.75 -30.87 -4.56
CA PRO A 419 -9.95 -31.96 -5.11
C PRO A 419 -8.49 -31.60 -5.33
N LYS A 420 -8.20 -30.31 -5.58
CA LYS A 420 -6.84 -29.78 -5.76
C LYS A 420 -5.95 -30.03 -4.53
N LEU A 421 -6.55 -30.02 -3.34
CA LEU A 421 -5.86 -30.23 -2.06
C LEU A 421 -5.67 -31.70 -1.68
N ALA A 422 -6.12 -32.67 -2.49
CA ALA A 422 -6.09 -34.09 -2.14
C ALA A 422 -4.71 -34.58 -1.67
N ARG A 423 -3.63 -34.15 -2.34
CA ARG A 423 -2.25 -34.53 -1.98
C ARG A 423 -1.73 -33.91 -0.68
N PHE A 424 -2.37 -32.85 -0.19
CA PHE A 424 -1.98 -32.12 1.02
C PHE A 424 -2.81 -32.51 2.26
N ARG A 425 -3.91 -33.27 2.09
CA ARG A 425 -4.85 -33.59 3.18
C ARG A 425 -4.19 -34.20 4.42
N GLN A 426 -3.25 -35.13 4.23
CA GLN A 426 -2.54 -35.77 5.35
C GLN A 426 -1.67 -34.76 6.12
N ALA A 427 -0.97 -33.88 5.41
CA ALA A 427 -0.15 -32.84 6.03
C ALA A 427 -1.00 -31.82 6.79
N LEU A 428 -2.12 -31.39 6.19
CA LEU A 428 -3.06 -30.43 6.81
C LEU A 428 -3.75 -31.01 8.06
N ALA A 429 -4.09 -32.30 8.05
CA ALA A 429 -4.65 -32.97 9.23
C ALA A 429 -3.63 -33.15 10.36
N ALA A 430 -2.34 -33.30 10.03
CA ALA A 430 -1.28 -33.37 11.03
C ALA A 430 -1.06 -32.00 11.71
N SER A 431 -1.14 -30.90 10.96
CA SER A 431 -1.00 -29.55 11.53
C SER A 431 -2.13 -29.16 12.49
N SER A 432 -3.38 -29.57 12.22
CA SER A 432 -4.53 -29.27 13.10
C SER A 432 -4.51 -30.01 14.43
N ASN A 433 -3.77 -31.12 14.54
CA ASN A 433 -3.69 -31.92 15.77
C ASN A 433 -2.68 -31.38 16.78
N PHE A 434 -1.79 -30.46 16.39
CA PHE A 434 -0.83 -29.85 17.31
C PHE A 434 -1.42 -28.67 18.11
N GLY A 435 -2.59 -28.15 17.75
CA GLY A 435 -3.25 -27.02 18.41
C GLY A 435 -4.08 -27.36 19.67
N PHE A 436 -4.40 -28.63 19.92
CA PHE A 436 -5.30 -29.04 21.02
C PHE A 436 -4.59 -29.66 22.25
N GLY A 437 -3.25 -29.62 22.33
CA GLY A 437 -2.48 -30.26 23.41
C GLY A 437 -2.25 -29.43 24.69
N GLY A 438 -2.77 -28.21 24.78
CA GLY A 438 -2.52 -27.29 25.89
C GLY A 438 -3.76 -26.97 26.72
N GLY A 439 -4.10 -27.82 27.69
CA GLY A 439 -4.91 -27.40 28.83
C GLY A 439 -6.38 -27.79 28.84
N ARG A 440 -6.71 -29.09 28.76
CA ARG A 440 -7.96 -29.64 29.30
C ARG A 440 -7.79 -31.06 29.84
N ASP A 441 -6.81 -31.27 30.71
CA ASP A 441 -6.78 -32.47 31.57
C ASP A 441 -6.55 -32.05 33.03
N GLY A 442 -7.66 -31.66 33.65
CA GLY A 442 -7.79 -31.40 35.08
C GLY A 442 -9.16 -31.86 35.53
N GLY A 443 -9.40 -33.17 35.40
CA GLY A 443 -10.64 -33.80 35.82
C GLY A 443 -10.84 -33.67 37.33
N PHE A 444 -11.89 -32.96 37.73
CA PHE A 444 -12.49 -33.09 39.05
C PHE A 444 -13.36 -34.36 39.04
N ASN A 445 -12.88 -35.43 39.68
CA ASN A 445 -13.73 -36.51 40.16
C ASN A 445 -14.19 -36.16 41.58
N VAL A 446 -15.50 -36.29 41.82
CA VAL A 446 -16.12 -36.43 43.15
C VAL A 446 -15.89 -37.85 43.65
#